data_AF-A0A5Q1L4Z0-F1
#
_entry.id   AF-A0A5Q1L4Z0-F1
#
_cell.length_a   1.000
_cell.length_b   1.000
_cell.length_c   1.000
_cell.angle_alpha   90.00
_cell.angle_beta   90.00
_cell.angle_gamma   90.00
#
_symmetry.space_group_name_H-M   'P 1'
#
loop_
_entity.id
_entity.type
_entity.pdbx_description
1 polymer ?
#
loop_
_entity_poly.entity_id
_entity_poly.type
_entity_poly.pdbx_seq_one_letter_code
_entity_poly.pdbx_strand_id
1 'polypeptide(L)'
;IYQDPYSKGGGSLYGRMSLIPEGGKSLASRVVAYHFCQAENSVTCLVPDFVHSIAAQLCQAPQLHAYRDLLLAEPQTQGLLALPACVSDPSTALVKGILEPLHNLRRLGKVGADPLIIVVDGICEAEYHRPDHADTLASFLARYAVKLPSFIKLIVSVRTQLADLTRLLPFHRISLDPDQRADPAADLAARDLCDYVGFRCMHSPTIRSNITVTQGKIEGGSSQHRFTQYVVCQSKGSMLYIKLILDLVERGHLVMKSGSFKVLPQCLNEIFLLLFNLRFP
;
A
#
# COMPACT_ATOMS: atom_id res chain seq x y z
N ILE A 1 1.73 16.80 3.52
CA ILE A 1 1.46 15.35 3.27
C ILE A 1 0.65 15.30 1.98
N TYR A 2 1.34 15.04 0.86
CA TYR A 2 0.89 15.07 -0.55
C TYR A 2 -0.37 15.90 -0.87
N GLN A 3 -0.20 17.18 -1.23
CA GLN A 3 -1.23 17.90 -2.00
C GLN A 3 -1.15 17.42 -3.45
N ASP A 4 -2.26 16.86 -3.94
CA ASP A 4 -2.43 16.50 -5.34
C ASP A 4 -2.35 17.78 -6.21
N PRO A 5 -1.33 17.92 -7.07
CA PRO A 5 -1.17 19.10 -7.92
C PRO A 5 -2.28 19.23 -8.98
N TYR A 6 -3.18 18.26 -9.12
CA TYR A 6 -4.32 18.28 -10.06
C TYR A 6 -5.64 18.74 -9.44
N SER A 7 -5.66 19.12 -8.15
CA SER A 7 -6.91 19.43 -7.43
C SER A 7 -7.45 20.86 -7.65
N LYS A 8 -7.04 21.59 -8.70
CA LYS A 8 -7.64 22.88 -9.04
C LYS A 8 -8.61 22.75 -10.22
N GLY A 9 -9.89 22.61 -9.88
CA GLY A 9 -10.99 22.81 -10.82
C GLY A 9 -12.17 21.87 -10.60
N GLY A 10 -13.24 22.39 -9.99
CA GLY A 10 -14.64 22.01 -10.20
C GLY A 10 -15.04 20.54 -9.98
N GLY A 11 -15.71 20.28 -8.85
CA GLY A 11 -16.70 19.19 -8.73
C GLY A 11 -16.19 17.78 -9.04
N SER A 12 -15.08 17.34 -8.44
CA SER A 12 -14.57 15.99 -8.65
C SER A 12 -15.23 14.96 -7.73
N LEU A 13 -15.57 13.79 -8.29
CA LEU A 13 -16.09 12.58 -7.63
C LEU A 13 -15.29 12.10 -6.40
N TYR A 14 -14.12 12.68 -6.12
CA TYR A 14 -13.36 12.47 -4.88
C TYR A 14 -14.12 12.87 -3.61
N GLY A 15 -15.15 13.73 -3.70
CA GLY A 15 -16.00 14.10 -2.55
C GLY A 15 -16.87 12.96 -1.98
N ARG A 16 -16.95 11.79 -2.65
CA ARG A 16 -17.74 10.63 -2.21
C ARG A 16 -16.93 9.42 -1.74
N MET A 17 -15.59 9.51 -1.67
CA MET A 17 -14.75 8.52 -0.99
C MET A 17 -14.73 8.69 0.55
N SER A 18 -15.62 9.51 1.10
CA SER A 18 -15.73 9.82 2.53
C SER A 18 -16.39 8.73 3.39
N LEU A 19 -16.69 7.55 2.82
CA LEU A 19 -17.11 6.39 3.59
C LEU A 19 -15.93 5.44 3.74
N ILE A 20 -14.93 5.81 4.56
CA ILE A 20 -14.10 4.78 5.18
C ILE A 20 -15.10 3.89 5.93
N PRO A 21 -15.27 2.61 5.55
CA PRO A 21 -16.19 1.72 6.24
C PRO A 21 -15.87 1.75 7.74
N GLU A 22 -16.83 1.57 8.63
CA GLU A 22 -16.57 1.65 10.08
C GLU A 22 -15.42 0.73 10.53
N GLY A 23 -15.27 -0.42 9.87
CA GLY A 23 -14.13 -1.32 10.05
C GLY A 23 -12.76 -0.68 9.72
N GLY A 24 -12.69 0.20 8.71
CA GLY A 24 -11.48 0.94 8.36
C GLY A 24 -11.11 2.00 9.41
N LYS A 25 -12.10 2.66 10.02
CA LYS A 25 -11.85 3.59 11.15
C LYS A 25 -11.33 2.85 12.38
N SER A 26 -11.88 1.67 12.67
CA SER A 26 -11.41 0.79 13.74
C SER A 26 -10.00 0.25 13.50
N LEU A 27 -9.64 -0.05 12.25
CA LEU A 27 -8.29 -0.49 11.91
C LEU A 27 -7.28 0.66 12.03
N ALA A 28 -7.64 1.85 11.54
CA ALA A 28 -6.78 3.04 11.59
C ALA A 28 -6.43 3.43 13.04
N SER A 29 -7.37 3.29 13.97
CA SER A 29 -7.11 3.56 15.39
C SER A 29 -6.18 2.55 16.08
N ARG A 30 -5.80 1.47 15.40
CA ARG A 30 -4.83 0.48 15.89
C ARG A 30 -3.44 0.68 15.30
N VAL A 31 -3.28 1.51 14.28
CA VAL A 31 -1.96 1.81 13.69
C VAL A 31 -1.20 2.74 14.62
N VAL A 32 -0.07 2.27 15.14
CA VAL A 32 0.76 3.01 16.11
C VAL A 32 2.10 3.46 15.56
N ALA A 33 2.54 2.87 14.45
CA ALA A 33 3.70 3.33 13.70
C ALA A 33 3.60 2.90 12.23
N TYR A 34 4.30 3.63 11.37
CA TYR A 34 4.44 3.32 9.96
C TYR A 34 5.85 3.65 9.46
N HIS A 35 6.29 2.95 8.43
CA HIS A 35 7.57 3.18 7.78
C HIS A 35 7.43 2.95 6.28
N PHE A 36 7.77 3.96 5.48
CA PHE A 36 7.69 3.88 4.02
C PHE A 36 9.10 3.81 3.47
N CYS A 37 9.47 2.66 2.90
CA CYS A 37 10.75 2.51 2.24
C CYS A 37 10.68 3.13 0.85
N GLN A 38 11.65 3.98 0.51
CA GLN A 38 11.70 4.68 -0.77
C GLN A 38 13.12 4.58 -1.33
N ALA A 39 13.31 3.95 -2.48
CA ALA A 39 14.63 3.76 -3.08
C ALA A 39 15.30 5.09 -3.44
N GLU A 40 14.53 6.17 -3.66
CA GLU A 40 15.06 7.51 -3.91
C GLU A 40 15.53 8.21 -2.63
N ASN A 41 15.20 7.69 -1.44
CA ASN A 41 15.60 8.23 -0.15
C ASN A 41 16.23 7.15 0.72
N SER A 42 17.55 7.02 0.59
CA SER A 42 18.35 5.98 1.25
C SER A 42 18.13 5.89 2.77
N VAL A 43 17.89 7.01 3.45
CA VAL A 43 17.63 7.06 4.90
C VAL A 43 16.44 6.17 5.29
N THR A 44 15.41 6.10 4.45
CA THR A 44 14.24 5.25 4.69
C THR A 44 14.52 3.75 4.49
N CYS A 45 15.69 3.40 3.94
CA CYS A 45 16.09 2.03 3.66
C CYS A 45 17.05 1.47 4.71
N LEU A 46 17.55 2.32 5.62
CA LEU A 46 18.53 1.94 6.62
C LEU A 46 17.86 1.39 7.89
N VAL A 47 18.44 0.32 8.43
CA VAL A 47 17.99 -0.31 9.68
C VAL A 47 18.05 0.64 10.89
N PRO A 48 19.15 1.41 11.11
CA PRO A 48 19.22 2.38 12.22
C PRO A 48 18.07 3.39 12.21
N ASP A 49 17.79 3.99 11.06
CA ASP A 49 16.73 4.98 10.88
C ASP A 49 15.34 4.40 11.08
N PHE A 50 15.12 3.16 10.59
CA PHE A 50 13.90 2.42 10.89
C PHE A 50 13.68 2.24 12.40
N VAL A 51 14.69 1.74 13.14
CA VAL A 51 14.56 1.52 14.58
C VAL A 51 14.32 2.83 15.32
N HIS A 52 15.09 3.88 14.99
CA HIS A 52 14.94 5.21 15.58
C HIS A 52 13.54 5.80 15.33
N SER A 53 13.07 5.76 14.07
CA SER A 53 11.77 6.28 13.66
C SER A 53 10.61 5.54 14.32
N ILE A 54 10.65 4.20 14.34
CA ILE A 54 9.61 3.39 14.97
C ILE A 54 9.53 3.68 16.47
N ALA A 55 10.66 3.77 17.17
CA ALA A 55 10.67 4.12 18.59
C ALA A 55 10.01 5.48 18.86
N ALA A 56 10.33 6.49 18.05
CA ALA A 56 9.75 7.82 18.16
C ALA A 56 8.23 7.81 17.94
N GLN A 57 7.74 7.07 16.95
CA GLN A 57 6.31 6.94 16.67
C GLN A 57 5.56 6.20 17.78
N LEU A 58 6.12 5.09 18.29
CA LEU A 58 5.54 4.34 19.41
C LEU A 58 5.46 5.19 20.68
N CYS A 59 6.43 6.07 20.91
CA CYS A 59 6.43 7.04 22.02
C CYS A 59 5.30 8.09 21.88
N GLN A 60 4.90 8.42 20.64
CA GLN A 60 3.82 9.39 20.37
C GLN A 60 2.44 8.73 20.29
N ALA A 61 2.36 7.41 20.12
CA ALA A 61 1.11 6.67 20.00
C ALA A 61 0.29 6.75 21.30
N PRO A 62 -0.96 7.25 21.27
CA PRO A 62 -1.79 7.38 22.48
C PRO A 62 -2.00 6.07 23.25
N GLN A 63 -2.06 4.95 22.55
CA GLN A 63 -2.23 3.60 23.08
C GLN A 63 -1.00 3.11 23.87
N LEU A 64 0.15 3.77 23.70
CA LEU A 64 1.44 3.42 24.28
C LEU A 64 1.99 4.53 25.19
N HIS A 65 1.11 5.32 25.82
CA HIS A 65 1.54 6.37 26.76
C HIS A 65 2.47 5.83 27.87
N ALA A 66 2.27 4.59 28.33
CA ALA A 66 3.11 3.98 29.36
C ALA A 66 4.55 3.71 28.87
N TYR A 67 4.74 3.52 27.56
CA TYR A 67 6.06 3.41 26.95
C TYR A 67 6.76 4.78 26.91
N ARG A 68 6.04 5.84 26.55
CA ARG A 68 6.55 7.22 26.66
C ARG A 68 6.97 7.56 28.08
N ASP A 69 6.10 7.28 29.06
CA ASP A 69 6.37 7.62 30.45
C ASP A 69 7.60 6.85 30.99
N LEU A 70 7.80 5.60 30.55
CA LEU A 70 9.00 4.82 30.82
C LEU A 70 10.25 5.47 30.22
N LEU A 71 10.22 5.85 28.94
CA LEU A 71 11.37 6.48 28.27
C LEU A 71 11.75 7.82 28.92
N LEU A 72 10.77 8.59 29.38
CA LEU A 72 11.02 9.85 30.11
C LEU A 72 11.64 9.60 31.50
N ALA A 73 11.27 8.51 32.16
CA ALA A 73 11.81 8.13 33.46
C ALA A 73 13.20 7.48 33.37
N GLU A 74 13.55 6.89 32.22
CA GLU A 74 14.80 6.13 32.02
C GLU A 74 15.65 6.72 30.88
N PRO A 75 16.49 7.74 31.16
CA PRO A 75 17.33 8.39 30.14
C PRO A 75 18.31 7.43 29.44
N GLN A 76 18.74 6.36 30.13
CA GLN A 76 19.60 5.34 29.55
C GLN A 76 18.91 4.59 28.41
N THR A 77 17.65 4.18 28.62
CA THR A 77 16.82 3.51 27.61
C THR A 77 16.53 4.44 26.43
N GLN A 78 16.27 5.73 26.70
CA GLN A 78 16.15 6.75 25.65
C GLN A 78 17.45 6.93 24.85
N GLY A 79 18.61 6.88 25.52
CA GLY A 79 19.92 6.97 24.87
C GLY A 79 20.18 5.84 23.87
N LEU A 80 19.71 4.62 24.15
CA LEU A 80 19.80 3.48 23.22
C LEU A 80 19.01 3.70 21.93
N LEU A 81 17.98 4.55 21.98
CA LEU A 81 17.10 4.87 20.85
C LEU A 81 17.55 6.12 20.09
N ALA A 82 18.58 6.82 20.56
CA ALA A 82 19.16 7.94 19.82
C ALA A 82 19.82 7.43 18.53
N LEU A 83 19.73 8.21 17.45
CA LEU A 83 20.24 7.80 16.15
C LEU A 83 21.71 7.31 16.17
N PRO A 84 22.65 7.96 16.87
CA PRO A 84 24.03 7.44 16.97
C PRO A 84 24.12 6.04 17.60
N ALA A 85 23.29 5.75 18.61
CA ALA A 85 23.24 4.44 19.24
C ALA A 85 22.61 3.40 18.30
N CYS A 86 21.54 3.76 17.57
CA CYS A 86 20.94 2.91 16.55
C CYS A 86 21.92 2.61 15.40
N VAL A 87 22.77 3.55 15.02
CA VAL A 87 23.82 3.33 14.00
C VAL A 87 24.90 2.38 14.53
N SER A 88 25.29 2.53 15.78
CA SER A 88 26.30 1.68 16.41
C SER A 88 25.82 0.23 16.60
N ASP A 89 24.59 0.04 17.08
CA ASP A 89 24.01 -1.28 17.30
C ASP A 89 22.47 -1.23 17.21
N PRO A 90 21.90 -1.37 16.01
CA PRO A 90 20.44 -1.34 15.83
C PRO A 90 19.75 -2.54 16.47
N SER A 91 20.48 -3.66 16.66
CA SER A 91 19.95 -4.88 17.26
C SER A 91 19.68 -4.66 18.75
N THR A 92 20.65 -4.07 19.46
CA THR A 92 20.49 -3.72 20.87
C THR A 92 19.45 -2.61 21.05
N ALA A 93 19.46 -1.59 20.18
CA ALA A 93 18.46 -0.52 20.21
C ALA A 93 17.03 -1.07 20.06
N LEU A 94 16.79 -1.96 19.10
CA LEU A 94 15.49 -2.61 18.92
C LEU A 94 15.12 -3.45 20.15
N VAL A 95 16.00 -4.35 20.58
CA VAL A 95 15.67 -5.31 21.65
C VAL A 95 15.48 -4.61 23.00
N LYS A 96 16.48 -3.86 23.46
CA LYS A 96 16.48 -3.26 24.80
C LYS A 96 15.71 -1.94 24.84
N GLY A 97 15.67 -1.20 23.73
CA GLY A 97 14.97 0.09 23.66
C GLY A 97 13.49 -0.04 23.31
N ILE A 98 13.07 -1.08 22.59
CA ILE A 98 11.68 -1.23 22.13
C ILE A 98 11.06 -2.54 22.64
N LEU A 99 11.61 -3.70 22.28
CA LEU A 99 10.94 -4.99 22.50
C LEU A 99 10.81 -5.34 23.99
N GLU A 100 11.88 -5.25 24.76
CA GLU A 100 11.90 -5.56 26.19
C GLU A 100 11.01 -4.61 27.00
N PRO A 101 11.08 -3.27 26.83
CA PRO A 101 10.14 -2.36 27.48
C PRO A 101 8.68 -2.69 27.18
N LEU A 102 8.34 -2.97 25.92
CA LEU A 102 6.97 -3.29 25.53
C LEU A 102 6.49 -4.63 26.11
N HIS A 103 7.35 -5.65 26.19
CA HIS A 103 7.03 -6.89 26.92
C HIS A 103 6.78 -6.65 28.40
N ASN A 104 7.64 -5.85 29.05
CA ASN A 104 7.52 -5.55 30.47
C ASN A 104 6.23 -4.78 30.77
N LEU A 105 5.93 -3.74 29.99
CA LEU A 105 4.71 -2.96 30.15
C LEU A 105 3.46 -3.80 29.93
N ARG A 106 3.48 -4.72 28.96
CA ARG A 106 2.39 -5.67 28.73
C ARG A 106 2.20 -6.62 29.91
N ARG A 107 3.28 -7.19 30.44
CA ARG A 107 3.25 -8.08 31.61
C ARG A 107 2.72 -7.36 32.86
N LEU A 108 3.02 -6.07 33.01
CA LEU A 108 2.53 -5.22 34.09
C LEU A 108 1.09 -4.71 33.88
N GLY A 109 0.41 -5.09 32.80
CA GLY A 109 -0.95 -4.63 32.50
C GLY A 109 -1.05 -3.15 32.12
N LYS A 110 0.08 -2.50 31.80
CA LYS A 110 0.12 -1.07 31.43
C LYS A 110 -0.19 -0.81 29.94
N VAL A 111 -0.34 -1.86 29.14
CA VAL A 111 -0.70 -1.79 27.71
C VAL A 111 -1.97 -2.61 27.48
N GLY A 112 -2.93 -2.00 26.80
CA GLY A 112 -4.24 -2.59 26.49
C GLY A 112 -4.16 -3.90 25.69
N ALA A 113 -5.25 -4.67 25.70
CA ALA A 113 -5.32 -5.99 25.06
C ALA A 113 -5.49 -5.97 23.54
N ASP A 114 -5.90 -4.83 22.98
CA ASP A 114 -6.13 -4.71 21.55
C ASP A 114 -4.82 -4.83 20.76
N PRO A 115 -4.86 -5.49 19.58
CA PRO A 115 -3.70 -5.57 18.72
C PRO A 115 -3.35 -4.18 18.16
N LEU A 116 -2.07 -3.84 18.26
CA LEU A 116 -1.48 -2.63 17.69
C LEU A 116 -0.73 -2.99 16.41
N ILE A 117 -0.78 -2.11 15.42
CA ILE A 117 -0.29 -2.37 14.07
C ILE A 117 0.89 -1.44 13.77
N ILE A 118 1.97 -2.02 13.26
CA ILE A 118 3.07 -1.30 12.64
C ILE A 118 3.07 -1.65 11.15
N VAL A 119 3.03 -0.63 10.30
CA VAL A 119 3.02 -0.80 8.84
C VAL A 119 4.42 -0.55 8.29
N VAL A 120 4.95 -1.47 7.49
CA VAL A 120 6.20 -1.29 6.74
C VAL A 120 5.87 -1.41 5.26
N ASP A 121 5.80 -0.29 4.59
CA ASP A 121 5.43 -0.23 3.18
C ASP A 121 6.67 -0.25 2.29
N GLY A 122 6.60 -1.01 1.20
CA GLY A 122 7.62 -1.04 0.16
C GLY A 122 8.93 -1.70 0.59
N ILE A 123 8.93 -2.75 1.43
CA ILE A 123 10.18 -3.28 2.02
C ILE A 123 11.24 -3.68 0.98
N CYS A 124 10.84 -4.06 -0.23
CA CYS A 124 11.75 -4.35 -1.34
C CYS A 124 12.56 -3.14 -1.82
N GLU A 125 12.07 -1.92 -1.61
CA GLU A 125 12.80 -0.69 -1.96
C GLU A 125 14.11 -0.56 -1.15
N ALA A 126 14.14 -1.14 0.05
CA ALA A 126 15.34 -1.14 0.88
C ALA A 126 16.47 -2.02 0.34
N GLU A 127 16.15 -2.96 -0.55
CA GLU A 127 17.12 -3.85 -1.17
C GLU A 127 18.06 -3.10 -2.12
N TYR A 128 17.60 -1.99 -2.72
CA TYR A 128 18.45 -1.14 -3.59
C TYR A 128 19.58 -0.43 -2.81
N HIS A 129 19.47 -0.35 -1.48
CA HIS A 129 20.49 0.20 -0.59
C HIS A 129 21.12 -0.88 0.30
N ARG A 130 21.18 -2.13 -0.19
CA ARG A 130 21.82 -3.23 0.55
C ARG A 130 23.25 -2.83 0.96
N PRO A 131 23.59 -2.90 2.26
CA PRO A 131 24.96 -2.73 2.71
C PRO A 131 25.76 -4.02 2.48
N ASP A 132 27.06 -3.90 2.19
CA ASP A 132 27.92 -5.05 1.84
C ASP A 132 28.05 -6.10 2.96
N HIS A 133 28.01 -5.66 4.22
CA HIS A 133 28.30 -6.50 5.40
C HIS A 133 27.27 -6.36 6.52
N ALA A 134 26.07 -5.85 6.24
CA ALA A 134 25.02 -5.65 7.24
C ALA A 134 23.64 -6.12 6.74
N ASP A 135 22.68 -6.17 7.65
CA ASP A 135 21.32 -6.59 7.31
C ASP A 135 20.61 -5.51 6.46
N THR A 136 19.83 -5.95 5.45
CA THR A 136 18.75 -5.14 4.89
C THR A 136 17.54 -5.15 5.82
N LEU A 137 16.59 -4.22 5.68
CA LEU A 137 15.37 -4.19 6.49
C LEU A 137 14.62 -5.54 6.48
N ALA A 138 14.54 -6.21 5.33
CA ALA A 138 13.89 -7.52 5.23
C ALA A 138 14.60 -8.59 6.08
N SER A 139 15.93 -8.70 5.95
CA SER A 139 16.72 -9.66 6.74
C SER A 139 16.74 -9.35 8.24
N PHE A 140 16.79 -8.06 8.59
CA PHE A 140 16.72 -7.59 9.97
C PHE A 140 15.37 -7.95 10.59
N LEU A 141 14.25 -7.62 9.92
CA LEU A 141 12.92 -7.98 10.39
C LEU A 141 12.75 -9.51 10.49
N ALA A 142 13.29 -10.30 9.57
CA ALA A 142 13.22 -11.77 9.67
C ALA A 142 13.85 -12.29 10.96
N ARG A 143 14.95 -11.67 11.41
CA ARG A 143 15.66 -12.03 12.64
C ARG A 143 14.87 -11.69 13.91
N TYR A 144 14.15 -10.57 13.92
CA TYR A 144 13.50 -10.04 15.13
C TYR A 144 11.98 -10.20 15.16
N ALA A 145 11.34 -10.56 14.04
CA ALA A 145 9.89 -10.71 13.93
C ALA A 145 9.29 -11.64 14.99
N VAL A 146 9.95 -12.77 15.26
CA VAL A 146 9.52 -13.76 16.26
C VAL A 146 9.65 -13.25 17.71
N LYS A 147 10.43 -12.19 17.93
CA LYS A 147 10.63 -11.56 19.24
C LYS A 147 9.67 -10.40 19.50
N LEU A 148 8.77 -10.10 18.57
CA LEU A 148 7.78 -9.04 18.79
C LEU A 148 6.77 -9.46 19.85
N PRO A 149 6.33 -8.53 20.72
CA PRO A 149 5.21 -8.80 21.61
C PRO A 149 3.99 -9.25 20.82
N SER A 150 3.24 -10.24 21.33
CA SER A 150 2.11 -10.85 20.60
C SER A 150 0.99 -9.87 20.24
N PHE A 151 0.87 -8.76 20.98
CA PHE A 151 -0.09 -7.68 20.72
C PHE A 151 0.36 -6.72 19.62
N ILE A 152 1.61 -6.76 19.17
CA ILE A 152 2.12 -5.97 18.05
C ILE A 152 2.07 -6.82 16.79
N LYS A 153 1.41 -6.30 15.75
CA LYS A 153 1.30 -6.92 14.44
C LYS A 153 2.07 -6.08 13.42
N LEU A 154 2.93 -6.74 12.64
CA LEU A 154 3.56 -6.11 11.48
C LEU A 154 2.74 -6.42 10.24
N ILE A 155 2.45 -5.37 9.47
CA ILE A 155 1.95 -5.48 8.09
C ILE A 155 3.06 -4.98 7.19
N VAL A 156 3.56 -5.85 6.33
CA VAL A 156 4.66 -5.54 5.42
C VAL A 156 4.19 -5.68 3.98
N SER A 157 4.39 -4.66 3.16
CA SER A 157 4.10 -4.73 1.72
C SER A 157 5.39 -4.95 0.93
N VAL A 158 5.27 -5.71 -0.16
CA VAL A 158 6.38 -6.03 -1.08
C VAL A 158 5.83 -6.14 -2.49
N ARG A 159 6.59 -5.69 -3.49
CA ARG A 159 6.23 -5.90 -4.89
C ARG A 159 6.32 -7.40 -5.23
N THR A 160 5.35 -7.92 -5.98
CA THR A 160 5.27 -9.35 -6.32
C THR A 160 6.54 -9.88 -6.99
N GLN A 161 7.18 -9.08 -7.85
CA GLN A 161 8.42 -9.49 -8.54
C GLN A 161 9.62 -9.66 -7.58
N LEU A 162 9.51 -9.13 -6.36
CA LEU A 162 10.55 -9.14 -5.34
C LEU A 162 10.09 -9.84 -4.05
N ALA A 163 9.02 -10.65 -4.12
CA ALA A 163 8.46 -11.35 -2.97
C ALA A 163 9.43 -12.39 -2.34
N ASP A 164 10.46 -12.81 -3.07
CA ASP A 164 11.50 -13.71 -2.55
C ASP A 164 12.37 -13.05 -1.48
N LEU A 165 12.49 -11.72 -1.49
CA LEU A 165 13.22 -10.96 -0.47
C LEU A 165 12.63 -11.15 0.93
N THR A 166 11.33 -11.44 1.01
CA THR A 166 10.59 -11.63 2.27
C THR A 166 10.36 -13.11 2.59
N ARG A 167 11.03 -14.05 1.91
CA ARG A 167 10.86 -15.50 2.13
C ARG A 167 11.14 -15.95 3.56
N LEU A 168 12.07 -15.28 4.23
CA LEU A 168 12.46 -15.60 5.62
C LEU A 168 11.55 -14.94 6.66
N LEU A 169 10.63 -14.05 6.26
CA LEU A 169 9.69 -13.45 7.21
C LEU A 169 8.64 -14.50 7.61
N PRO A 170 8.42 -14.75 8.92
CA PRO A 170 7.49 -15.74 9.43
C PRO A 170 6.04 -15.21 9.42
N PHE A 171 5.63 -14.55 8.35
CA PHE A 171 4.34 -13.86 8.25
C PHE A 171 3.36 -14.60 7.36
N HIS A 172 2.07 -14.40 7.66
CA HIS A 172 1.00 -14.78 6.74
C HIS A 172 1.10 -13.94 5.45
N ARG A 173 0.99 -14.60 4.30
CA ARG A 173 1.11 -13.97 2.99
C ARG A 173 -0.27 -13.74 2.39
N ILE A 174 -0.53 -12.51 1.97
CA ILE A 174 -1.74 -12.14 1.24
C ILE A 174 -1.28 -11.60 -0.11
N SER A 175 -1.75 -12.22 -1.20
CA SER A 175 -1.57 -11.68 -2.54
C SER A 175 -2.75 -10.77 -2.87
N LEU A 176 -2.45 -9.60 -3.44
CA LEU A 176 -3.46 -8.72 -4.03
C LEU A 176 -3.53 -8.86 -5.56
N ASP A 177 -2.67 -9.70 -6.14
CA ASP A 177 -2.72 -10.01 -7.56
C ASP A 177 -3.79 -11.06 -7.85
N PRO A 178 -4.48 -10.96 -9.00
CA PRO A 178 -5.39 -12.00 -9.47
C PRO A 178 -4.68 -13.35 -9.56
N ASP A 179 -5.31 -14.38 -9.01
CA ASP A 179 -4.80 -15.74 -9.12
C ASP A 179 -5.22 -16.33 -10.47
N GLN A 180 -4.26 -16.33 -11.40
CA GLN A 180 -4.46 -16.87 -12.75
C GLN A 180 -4.79 -18.38 -12.77
N ARG A 181 -4.55 -19.10 -11.66
CA ARG A 181 -4.83 -20.53 -11.54
C ARG A 181 -6.17 -20.81 -10.86
N ALA A 182 -6.74 -19.82 -10.18
CA ALA A 182 -8.04 -19.93 -9.56
C ALA A 182 -9.14 -19.87 -10.63
N ASP A 183 -10.31 -20.42 -10.30
CA ASP A 183 -11.52 -20.17 -11.09
C ASP A 183 -11.76 -18.64 -11.13
N PRO A 184 -11.89 -18.02 -12.31
CA PRO A 184 -12.17 -16.59 -12.43
C PRO A 184 -13.41 -16.13 -11.65
N ALA A 185 -14.36 -17.03 -11.38
CA ALA A 185 -15.53 -16.74 -10.57
C ALA A 185 -15.25 -16.75 -9.06
N ALA A 186 -14.18 -17.41 -8.62
CA ALA A 186 -13.75 -17.51 -7.22
C ALA A 186 -12.63 -16.52 -6.86
N ASP A 187 -11.93 -15.98 -7.86
CA ASP A 187 -10.90 -14.96 -7.65
C ASP A 187 -11.53 -13.61 -7.24
N LEU A 188 -11.42 -13.31 -5.94
CA LEU A 188 -11.93 -12.07 -5.35
C LEU A 188 -11.28 -10.83 -5.97
N ALA A 189 -9.98 -10.86 -6.30
CA ALA A 189 -9.30 -9.71 -6.88
C ALA A 189 -9.82 -9.44 -8.29
N ALA A 190 -9.93 -10.48 -9.13
CA ALA A 190 -10.51 -10.34 -10.47
C ALA A 190 -11.97 -9.84 -10.42
N ARG A 191 -12.75 -10.32 -9.47
CA ARG A 191 -14.12 -9.86 -9.22
C ARG A 191 -14.17 -8.39 -8.82
N ASP A 192 -13.34 -7.96 -7.87
CA ASP A 192 -13.28 -6.58 -7.40
C ASP A 192 -12.91 -5.62 -8.57
N LEU A 193 -12.00 -6.03 -9.45
CA LEU A 193 -11.68 -5.26 -10.66
C LEU A 193 -12.88 -5.16 -11.61
N CYS A 194 -13.62 -6.26 -11.82
CA CYS A 194 -14.84 -6.27 -12.64
C CYS A 194 -15.92 -5.36 -12.05
N ASP A 195 -16.15 -5.48 -10.74
CA ASP A 195 -17.14 -4.69 -10.00
C ASP A 195 -16.79 -3.20 -10.03
N TYR A 196 -15.51 -2.84 -9.91
CA TYR A 196 -15.04 -1.47 -10.05
C TYR A 196 -15.32 -0.89 -11.45
N VAL A 197 -14.95 -1.60 -12.52
CA VAL A 197 -15.21 -1.15 -13.90
C VAL A 197 -16.72 -1.03 -14.15
N GLY A 198 -17.49 -2.04 -13.72
CA GLY A 198 -18.94 -2.05 -13.81
C GLY A 198 -19.56 -0.84 -13.10
N PHE A 199 -19.13 -0.57 -11.87
CA PHE A 199 -19.55 0.58 -11.08
C PHE A 199 -19.25 1.90 -11.81
N ARG A 200 -18.03 2.09 -12.33
CA ARG A 200 -17.65 3.32 -13.07
C ARG A 200 -18.48 3.51 -14.34
N CYS A 201 -18.75 2.44 -15.09
CA CYS A 201 -19.61 2.50 -16.28
C CYS A 201 -21.06 2.86 -15.94
N MET A 202 -21.57 2.37 -14.80
CA MET A 202 -22.91 2.71 -14.32
C MET A 202 -23.02 4.14 -13.80
N HIS A 203 -21.96 4.70 -13.22
CA HIS A 203 -22.03 6.01 -12.57
C HIS A 203 -21.47 7.16 -13.41
N SER A 204 -20.89 6.88 -14.58
CA SER A 204 -20.39 7.90 -15.50
C SER A 204 -21.13 7.87 -16.85
N PRO A 205 -21.94 8.90 -17.17
CA PRO A 205 -22.66 8.96 -18.44
C PRO A 205 -21.71 9.07 -19.65
N THR A 206 -20.55 9.72 -19.48
CA THR A 206 -19.53 9.86 -20.51
C THR A 206 -18.88 8.53 -20.87
N ILE A 207 -18.57 7.69 -19.87
CA ILE A 207 -18.08 6.34 -20.14
C ILE A 207 -19.18 5.53 -20.84
N ARG A 208 -20.43 5.63 -20.37
CA ARG A 208 -21.56 4.87 -20.92
C ARG A 208 -21.87 5.20 -22.38
N SER A 209 -21.83 6.48 -22.75
CA SER A 209 -22.04 6.89 -24.15
C SER A 209 -20.92 6.36 -25.04
N ASN A 210 -19.67 6.50 -24.60
CA ASN A 210 -18.49 6.02 -25.33
C ASN A 210 -18.54 4.50 -25.59
N ILE A 211 -18.95 3.67 -24.62
CA ILE A 211 -19.05 2.20 -24.80
C ILE A 211 -20.22 1.79 -25.70
N THR A 212 -21.30 2.60 -25.77
CA THR A 212 -22.53 2.23 -26.49
C THR A 212 -22.48 2.59 -27.96
N VAL A 213 -21.75 3.65 -28.33
CA VAL A 213 -21.60 4.14 -29.71
C VAL A 213 -20.95 3.10 -30.64
N THR A 214 -20.30 2.07 -30.10
CA THR A 214 -19.50 1.11 -30.87
C THR A 214 -20.26 -0.11 -31.44
N GLN A 215 -21.59 -0.15 -31.38
CA GLN A 215 -22.38 -1.17 -32.08
C GLN A 215 -23.50 -0.58 -32.96
N GLY A 216 -23.33 -0.72 -34.27
CA GLY A 216 -24.40 -1.28 -35.08
C GLY A 216 -24.60 -2.75 -34.69
N LYS A 217 -25.87 -3.19 -34.63
CA LYS A 217 -26.37 -4.55 -34.34
C LYS A 217 -25.30 -5.67 -34.37
N ILE A 218 -24.81 -6.10 -33.21
CA ILE A 218 -24.12 -7.39 -33.06
C ILE A 218 -24.77 -8.12 -31.89
N GLU A 219 -25.27 -9.32 -32.16
CA GLU A 219 -25.82 -10.26 -31.19
C GLU A 219 -24.69 -10.76 -30.26
N GLY A 220 -24.86 -10.58 -28.95
CA GLY A 220 -23.94 -11.13 -27.94
C GLY A 220 -23.53 -10.14 -26.86
N GLY A 221 -24.21 -10.21 -25.71
CA GLY A 221 -23.85 -9.55 -24.44
C GLY A 221 -24.02 -8.02 -24.39
N SER A 222 -24.27 -7.48 -23.19
CA SER A 222 -24.28 -6.02 -22.96
C SER A 222 -22.94 -5.40 -23.38
N SER A 223 -22.95 -4.27 -24.09
CA SER A 223 -21.73 -3.52 -24.49
C SER A 223 -20.81 -3.23 -23.30
N GLN A 224 -21.42 -2.97 -22.14
CA GLN A 224 -20.74 -2.81 -20.87
C GLN A 224 -20.01 -4.06 -20.42
N HIS A 225 -20.63 -5.24 -20.55
CA HIS A 225 -19.99 -6.49 -20.15
C HIS A 225 -18.74 -6.79 -21.01
N ARG A 226 -18.83 -6.59 -22.33
CA ARG A 226 -17.69 -6.76 -23.24
C ARG A 226 -16.56 -5.77 -22.93
N PHE A 227 -16.90 -4.51 -22.65
CA PHE A 227 -15.92 -3.49 -22.26
C PHE A 227 -15.25 -3.84 -20.92
N THR A 228 -16.02 -4.23 -19.90
CA THR A 228 -15.48 -4.66 -18.61
C THR A 228 -14.50 -5.81 -18.77
N GLN A 229 -14.89 -6.87 -19.49
CA GLN A 229 -14.02 -8.02 -19.75
C GLN A 229 -12.73 -7.62 -20.47
N TYR A 230 -12.82 -6.77 -21.49
CA TYR A 230 -11.65 -6.27 -22.22
C TYR A 230 -10.69 -5.50 -21.31
N VAL A 231 -11.20 -4.51 -20.56
CA VAL A 231 -10.37 -3.65 -19.71
C VAL A 231 -9.72 -4.43 -18.57
N VAL A 232 -10.46 -5.35 -17.94
CA VAL A 232 -9.92 -6.20 -16.86
C VAL A 232 -8.87 -7.16 -17.40
N CYS A 233 -9.12 -7.84 -18.53
CA CYS A 233 -8.13 -8.71 -19.16
C CYS A 233 -6.84 -7.95 -19.51
N GLN A 234 -6.98 -6.77 -20.11
CA GLN A 234 -5.83 -5.94 -20.49
C GLN A 234 -5.04 -5.40 -19.28
N SER A 235 -5.71 -5.20 -18.15
CA SER A 235 -5.09 -4.67 -16.94
C SER A 235 -4.03 -5.59 -16.34
N LYS A 236 -4.11 -6.90 -16.60
CA LYS A 236 -3.27 -7.93 -15.96
C LYS A 236 -3.25 -7.79 -14.42
N GLY A 237 -4.37 -7.41 -13.82
CA GLY A 237 -4.50 -7.17 -12.37
C GLY A 237 -4.16 -5.75 -11.91
N SER A 238 -3.71 -4.86 -12.80
CA SER A 238 -3.35 -3.50 -12.44
C SER A 238 -4.58 -2.61 -12.27
N MET A 239 -4.97 -2.37 -11.01
CA MET A 239 -6.00 -1.39 -10.67
C MET A 239 -5.65 0.03 -11.16
N LEU A 240 -4.37 0.39 -11.14
CA LEU A 240 -3.90 1.68 -11.64
C LEU A 240 -4.19 1.84 -13.14
N TYR A 241 -3.89 0.81 -13.94
CA TYR A 241 -4.19 0.80 -15.37
C TYR A 241 -5.68 1.04 -15.62
N ILE A 242 -6.54 0.29 -14.91
CA ILE A 242 -8.00 0.41 -15.04
C ILE A 242 -8.46 1.83 -14.70
N LYS A 243 -8.02 2.34 -13.54
CA LYS A 243 -8.37 3.69 -13.09
C LYS A 243 -7.99 4.74 -14.14
N LEU A 244 -6.76 4.71 -14.65
CA LEU A 244 -6.28 5.70 -15.60
C LEU A 244 -7.03 5.63 -16.94
N ILE A 245 -7.30 4.42 -17.46
CA ILE A 245 -8.10 4.25 -18.68
C ILE A 245 -9.50 4.86 -18.50
N LEU A 246 -10.19 4.52 -17.39
CA LEU A 246 -11.54 5.04 -17.14
C LEU A 246 -11.54 6.55 -16.94
N ASP A 247 -10.55 7.09 -16.25
CA ASP A 247 -10.40 8.54 -16.04
C ASP A 247 -10.14 9.27 -17.38
N LEU A 248 -9.35 8.70 -18.29
CA LEU A 248 -9.09 9.25 -19.62
C LEU A 248 -10.35 9.23 -20.52
N VAL A 249 -11.13 8.14 -20.47
CA VAL A 249 -12.41 8.04 -21.20
C VAL A 249 -13.43 9.02 -20.64
N GLU A 250 -13.55 9.12 -19.31
CA GLU A 250 -14.48 10.03 -18.64
C GLU A 250 -14.18 11.50 -18.94
N ARG A 251 -12.89 11.86 -19.09
CA ARG A 251 -12.44 13.21 -19.48
C ARG A 251 -12.54 13.46 -20.99
N GLY A 252 -12.89 12.47 -21.79
CA GLY A 252 -12.98 12.58 -23.25
C GLY A 252 -11.64 12.58 -23.98
N HIS A 253 -10.53 12.27 -23.31
CA HIS A 253 -9.21 12.12 -23.93
C HIS A 253 -9.08 10.81 -24.72
N LEU A 254 -9.92 9.81 -24.41
CA LEU A 254 -10.05 8.57 -25.16
C LEU A 254 -11.49 8.37 -25.61
N VAL A 255 -11.70 8.26 -26.92
CA VAL A 255 -13.01 8.01 -27.54
C VAL A 255 -12.93 6.70 -28.33
N MET A 256 -13.84 5.77 -28.03
CA MET A 256 -13.86 4.47 -28.70
C MET A 256 -14.49 4.59 -30.09
N LYS A 257 -13.71 4.25 -31.12
CA LYS A 257 -14.13 4.31 -32.53
C LYS A 257 -14.68 2.99 -33.08
N SER A 258 -14.43 1.88 -32.40
CA SER A 258 -14.93 0.55 -32.79
C SER A 258 -15.14 -0.35 -31.59
N GLY A 259 -16.00 -1.36 -31.74
CA GLY A 259 -16.30 -2.34 -30.68
C GLY A 259 -15.17 -3.34 -30.40
N SER A 260 -13.99 -3.15 -31.00
CA SER A 260 -12.79 -3.93 -30.73
C SER A 260 -11.95 -3.38 -29.57
N PHE A 261 -12.21 -2.15 -29.13
CA PHE A 261 -11.49 -1.44 -28.06
C PHE A 261 -9.97 -1.32 -28.23
N LYS A 262 -9.42 -1.68 -29.40
CA LYS A 262 -7.98 -1.63 -29.72
C LYS A 262 -7.36 -0.23 -29.70
N VAL A 263 -8.18 0.81 -29.68
CA VAL A 263 -7.73 2.20 -29.55
C VAL A 263 -7.25 2.53 -28.12
N LEU A 264 -7.63 1.71 -27.14
CA LEU A 264 -7.17 1.88 -25.77
C LEU A 264 -5.68 1.51 -25.66
N PRO A 265 -4.90 2.30 -24.89
CA PRO A 265 -3.52 1.96 -24.55
C PRO A 265 -3.39 0.50 -24.07
N GLN A 266 -2.36 -0.21 -24.50
CA GLN A 266 -2.17 -1.63 -24.18
C GLN A 266 -1.42 -1.87 -22.88
N CYS A 267 -0.71 -0.85 -22.36
CA CYS A 267 0.04 -0.95 -21.12
C CYS A 267 0.14 0.40 -20.40
N LEU A 268 0.61 0.38 -19.15
CA LEU A 268 0.82 1.61 -18.36
C LEU A 268 1.77 2.61 -19.05
N ASN A 269 2.79 2.15 -19.75
CA ASN A 269 3.75 3.02 -20.43
C ASN A 269 3.07 3.87 -21.52
N GLU A 270 2.16 3.28 -22.29
CA GLU A 270 1.38 4.01 -23.31
C GLU A 270 0.42 5.01 -22.68
N ILE A 271 -0.19 4.65 -21.53
CA ILE A 271 -1.04 5.58 -20.76
C ILE A 271 -0.20 6.77 -20.27
N PHE A 272 0.96 6.52 -19.68
CA PHE A 272 1.83 7.58 -19.19
C PHE A 272 2.31 8.47 -20.34
N LEU A 273 2.71 7.90 -21.48
CA LEU A 273 3.08 8.67 -22.67
C LEU A 273 1.94 9.58 -23.14
N LEU A 274 0.71 9.06 -23.20
CA LEU A 274 -0.46 9.86 -23.53
C LEU A 274 -0.69 10.99 -22.52
N LEU A 275 -0.61 10.70 -21.22
CA LEU A 275 -0.75 11.71 -20.16
C LEU A 275 0.34 12.79 -20.24
N PHE A 276 1.59 12.41 -20.57
CA PHE A 276 2.67 13.35 -20.79
C PHE A 276 2.38 14.26 -21.98
N ASN A 277 1.96 13.70 -23.14
CA ASN A 277 1.62 14.49 -24.32
C ASN A 277 0.42 15.43 -24.08
N LEU A 278 -0.55 15.02 -23.25
CA LEU A 278 -1.68 15.88 -22.88
C LEU A 278 -1.27 17.02 -21.93
N ARG A 279 -0.27 16.79 -21.08
CA ARG A 279 0.20 17.77 -20.09
C ARG A 279 1.24 18.74 -20.67
N PHE A 280 2.07 18.27 -21.59
CA PHE A 280 3.16 18.99 -22.23
C PHE A 280 3.02 18.88 -23.76
N PRO A 281 2.07 19.63 -24.36
CA PRO A 281 1.78 19.56 -25.79
C PRO A 281 2.87 20.19 -26.68
#